data_AF-A0A023BRV5-F1
#
_entry.id   AF-A0A023BRV5-F1
#
_cell.length_a   1.000
_cell.length_b   1.000
_cell.length_c   1.000
_cell.angle_alpha   90.00
_cell.angle_beta   90.00
_cell.angle_gamma   90.00
#
_symmetry.space_group_name_H-M   'P 1'
#
loop_
_entity.id
_entity.type
_entity.pdbx_description
1 polymer ?
#
loop_
_entity_poly.entity_id
_entity_poly.type
_entity_poly.pdbx_seq_one_letter_code
_entity_poly.pdbx_strand_id
1 'polypeptide(L)'
;MKKLDKKQLANILQFRNEDIISRFNDMYRLEAEEVQDIFNETLKFLFISQIPGVFIPDDLLIIDEMWHNMILFTPQYHEFSKEYFNTSYFHHVPASKKEKEDRKRNMMKNPEKAKQEYLKKLEFLLSVTYDYLGEKTVEKWFRQYASQYSKEQLKALRK
;
A
#
# COMPACT_ATOMS: atom_id res chain seq x y z
N MET A 1 -4.27 9.99 -18.15
CA MET A 1 -4.19 9.49 -16.76
C MET A 1 -5.29 10.14 -15.94
N LYS A 2 -5.95 9.40 -15.04
CA LYS A 2 -6.89 9.98 -14.07
C LYS A 2 -6.11 10.98 -13.22
N LYS A 3 -6.51 12.26 -13.24
CA LYS A 3 -5.89 13.29 -12.41
C LYS A 3 -6.50 13.21 -11.03
N LEU A 4 -5.69 12.92 -10.01
CA LEU A 4 -6.18 12.91 -8.64
C LEU A 4 -6.20 14.33 -8.06
N ASP A 5 -7.18 14.60 -7.20
CA ASP A 5 -7.39 15.90 -6.58
C ASP A 5 -6.70 15.98 -5.21
N LYS A 6 -5.90 17.02 -5.00
CA LYS A 6 -5.25 17.28 -3.70
C LYS A 6 -6.26 17.47 -2.57
N LYS A 7 -7.46 17.99 -2.87
CA LYS A 7 -8.53 18.11 -1.86
C LYS A 7 -9.05 16.74 -1.43
N GLN A 8 -9.16 15.79 -2.36
CA GLN A 8 -9.52 14.42 -2.01
C GLN A 8 -8.49 13.80 -1.08
N LEU A 9 -7.19 13.95 -1.36
CA LEU A 9 -6.13 13.49 -0.46
C LEU A 9 -6.24 14.13 0.93
N ALA A 10 -6.42 15.45 1.01
CA ALA A 10 -6.57 16.15 2.28
C ALA A 10 -7.76 15.62 3.10
N ASN A 11 -8.88 15.30 2.44
CA ASN A 11 -10.06 14.71 3.06
C ASN A 11 -9.80 13.29 3.55
N ILE A 12 -9.20 12.42 2.71
CA ILE A 12 -8.86 11.05 3.08
C ILE A 12 -7.98 11.04 4.34
N LEU A 13 -7.00 11.95 4.42
CA LEU A 13 -6.10 12.08 5.57
C LEU A 13 -6.78 12.56 6.87
N GLN A 14 -8.07 12.93 6.84
CA GLN A 14 -8.86 13.18 8.05
C GLN A 14 -9.53 11.92 8.60
N PHE A 15 -9.56 10.82 7.85
CA PHE A 15 -10.15 9.57 8.33
C PHE A 15 -9.43 9.07 9.60
N ARG A 16 -10.21 8.71 10.61
CA ARG A 16 -9.71 8.18 11.90
C ARG A 16 -10.53 6.96 12.28
N ASN A 17 -9.86 5.96 12.85
CA ASN A 17 -10.50 4.80 13.44
C ASN A 17 -9.54 4.17 14.45
N GLU A 18 -9.83 4.34 15.74
CA GLU A 18 -8.97 3.87 16.83
C GLU A 18 -8.92 2.34 16.91
N ASP A 19 -9.98 1.65 16.50
CA ASP A 19 -10.02 0.18 16.51
C ASP A 19 -9.06 -0.40 15.47
N ILE A 20 -8.95 0.23 14.29
CA ILE A 20 -7.97 -0.14 13.26
C ILE A 20 -6.55 -0.02 13.82
N ILE A 21 -6.24 1.10 14.47
CA ILE A 21 -4.91 1.35 15.07
C ILE A 21 -4.62 0.35 16.18
N SER A 22 -5.57 0.16 17.10
CA SER A 22 -5.47 -0.76 18.24
C SER A 22 -5.19 -2.19 17.77
N ARG A 23 -5.98 -2.70 16.83
CA ARG A 23 -5.80 -4.05 16.28
C ARG A 23 -4.46 -4.20 15.56
N PHE A 24 -3.99 -3.18 14.84
CA PHE A 24 -2.69 -3.25 14.17
C PHE A 24 -1.53 -3.31 15.18
N ASN A 25 -1.64 -2.54 16.25
CA ASN A 25 -0.68 -2.60 17.36
C ASN A 25 -0.71 -3.98 18.05
N ASP A 26 -1.86 -4.64 18.16
CA ASP A 26 -1.92 -6.03 18.68
C ASP A 26 -1.24 -7.06 17.76
N MET A 27 -1.06 -6.76 16.47
CA MET A 27 -0.38 -7.65 15.52
C MET A 27 1.14 -7.49 15.51
N TYR A 28 1.65 -6.29 15.81
CA TYR A 28 3.06 -5.93 15.63
C TYR A 28 3.63 -5.23 16.87
N ARG A 29 4.90 -5.47 17.18
CA ARG A 29 5.63 -4.79 18.26
C ARG A 29 6.14 -3.43 17.78
N LEU A 30 5.23 -2.48 17.60
CA LEU A 30 5.50 -1.13 17.12
C LEU A 30 5.02 -0.08 18.13
N GLU A 31 5.65 1.09 18.12
CA GLU A 31 5.20 2.22 18.92
C GLU A 31 3.92 2.82 18.33
N ALA A 32 3.08 3.43 19.17
CA ALA A 32 1.78 3.98 18.74
C ALA A 32 1.93 5.04 17.64
N GLU A 33 2.97 5.88 17.72
CA GLU A 33 3.28 6.89 16.70
C GLU A 33 3.62 6.25 15.35
N GLU A 34 4.34 5.13 15.36
CA GLU A 34 4.74 4.38 14.17
C GLU A 34 3.52 3.71 13.51
N VAL A 35 2.62 3.13 14.30
CA VAL A 35 1.35 2.58 13.79
C VAL A 35 0.50 3.69 13.15
N GLN A 36 0.44 4.86 13.78
CA GLN A 36 -0.29 6.01 13.24
C GLN A 36 0.33 6.54 11.93
N ASP A 37 1.66 6.53 11.83
CA ASP A 37 2.37 6.89 10.61
C ASP A 37 2.07 5.88 9.48
N ILE A 38 2.17 4.58 9.74
CA ILE A 38 1.82 3.51 8.80
C ILE A 38 0.38 3.68 8.29
N PHE A 39 -0.58 3.94 9.19
CA PHE A 39 -1.97 4.18 8.81
C PHE A 39 -2.11 5.38 7.85
N ASN A 40 -1.46 6.50 8.17
CA ASN A 40 -1.49 7.68 7.31
C ASN A 40 -0.82 7.43 5.94
N GLU A 41 0.27 6.66 5.89
CA GLU A 41 0.91 6.25 4.64
C GLU A 41 0.03 5.28 3.83
N THR A 42 -0.71 4.38 4.48
CA THR A 42 -1.71 3.53 3.83
C THR A 42 -2.81 4.38 3.19
N LEU A 43 -3.33 5.39 3.88
CA LEU A 43 -4.31 6.32 3.30
C LEU A 43 -3.80 7.04 2.05
N LYS A 44 -2.53 7.46 2.03
CA LYS A 44 -1.89 8.01 0.83
C LYS A 44 -1.77 6.97 -0.28
N PHE A 45 -1.43 5.73 0.05
CA PHE A 45 -1.36 4.63 -0.92
C PHE A 45 -2.73 4.36 -1.56
N LEU A 46 -3.80 4.30 -0.78
CA LEU A 46 -5.17 4.13 -1.28
C LEU A 46 -5.59 5.26 -2.20
N PHE A 47 -5.16 6.50 -1.92
CA PHE A 47 -5.40 7.64 -2.79
C PHE A 47 -4.78 7.42 -4.18
N ILE A 48 -3.50 7.04 -4.26
CA ILE A 48 -2.82 6.85 -5.56
C ILE A 48 -3.18 5.55 -6.27
N SER A 49 -3.65 4.52 -5.57
CA SER A 49 -4.03 3.22 -6.16
C SER A 49 -5.26 3.30 -7.07
N GLN A 50 -5.95 4.45 -7.09
CA GLN A 50 -6.94 4.81 -8.11
C GLN A 50 -6.34 4.94 -9.52
N ILE A 51 -5.02 5.08 -9.67
CA ILE A 51 -4.33 5.20 -10.95
C ILE A 51 -4.00 3.79 -11.46
N PRO A 52 -4.49 3.40 -12.66
CA PRO A 52 -4.17 2.11 -13.25
C PRO A 52 -2.66 1.90 -13.39
N GLY A 53 -2.17 0.73 -12.96
CA GLY A 53 -0.75 0.39 -12.99
C GLY A 53 -0.03 0.58 -11.65
N VAL A 54 -0.64 1.31 -10.70
CA VAL A 54 -0.16 1.31 -9.31
C VAL A 54 -0.36 -0.09 -8.72
N PHE A 55 0.69 -0.58 -8.06
CA PHE A 55 0.71 -1.89 -7.41
C PHE A 55 1.50 -1.78 -6.10
N ILE A 56 1.37 -2.79 -5.24
CA ILE A 56 2.13 -2.88 -4.00
C ILE A 56 3.36 -3.78 -4.25
N PRO A 57 4.59 -3.24 -4.25
CA PRO A 57 5.81 -4.04 -4.29
C PRO A 57 6.12 -4.60 -2.90
N ASP A 58 7.09 -5.53 -2.84
CA ASP A 58 7.57 -6.10 -1.58
C ASP A 58 8.13 -5.04 -0.61
N ASP A 59 8.53 -3.86 -1.11
CA ASP A 59 9.03 -2.74 -0.30
C ASP A 59 7.94 -2.09 0.57
N LEU A 60 6.66 -2.31 0.24
CA LEU A 60 5.49 -1.68 0.90
C LEU A 60 4.61 -2.70 1.64
N LEU A 61 5.19 -3.81 2.09
CA LEU A 61 4.41 -4.87 2.76
C LEU A 61 3.70 -4.40 4.04
N ILE A 62 4.29 -3.49 4.82
CA ILE A 62 3.61 -2.95 6.00
C ILE A 62 2.33 -2.18 5.64
N ILE A 63 2.34 -1.49 4.48
CA ILE A 63 1.18 -0.74 3.97
C ILE A 63 0.09 -1.72 3.56
N ASP A 64 0.47 -2.84 2.92
CA ASP A 64 -0.43 -3.93 2.54
C ASP A 64 -1.08 -4.58 3.77
N GLU A 65 -0.29 -4.88 4.81
CA GLU A 65 -0.77 -5.44 6.07
C GLU A 65 -1.75 -4.48 6.78
N MET A 66 -1.47 -3.18 6.76
CA MET A 66 -2.40 -2.19 7.31
C MET A 66 -3.68 -2.10 6.48
N TRP A 67 -3.61 -2.16 5.15
CA TRP A 67 -4.81 -2.19 4.31
C TRP A 67 -5.65 -3.44 4.57
N HIS A 68 -5.04 -4.62 4.68
CA HIS A 68 -5.73 -5.83 5.11
C HIS A 68 -6.41 -5.65 6.47
N ASN A 69 -5.72 -5.01 7.43
CA ASN A 69 -6.29 -4.70 8.73
C ASN A 69 -7.51 -3.76 8.63
N MET A 70 -7.46 -2.72 7.80
CA MET A 70 -8.61 -1.82 7.55
C MET A 70 -9.82 -2.60 6.99
N ILE A 71 -9.58 -3.52 6.04
CA ILE A 71 -10.64 -4.32 5.38
C ILE A 71 -11.44 -5.16 6.38
N LEU A 72 -10.82 -5.64 7.46
CA LEU A 72 -11.48 -6.48 8.47
C LEU A 72 -12.54 -5.70 9.27
N PHE A 73 -12.46 -4.37 9.32
CA PHE A 73 -13.51 -3.50 9.85
C PHE A 73 -14.55 -3.22 8.77
N THR A 74 -15.18 -4.30 8.28
CA THR A 74 -15.97 -4.31 7.04
C THR A 74 -17.01 -3.18 6.96
N PRO A 75 -17.86 -2.91 7.99
CA PRO A 75 -18.82 -1.80 7.93
C PRO A 75 -18.14 -0.44 7.73
N GLN A 76 -17.11 -0.15 8.54
CA GLN A 76 -16.36 1.11 8.47
C GLN A 76 -15.59 1.22 7.15
N TYR A 77 -15.08 0.11 6.63
CA TYR A 77 -14.39 0.09 5.34
C TYR A 77 -15.35 0.33 4.16
N HIS A 78 -16.60 -0.15 4.25
CA HIS A 78 -17.66 0.20 3.29
C HIS A 78 -18.00 1.69 3.34
N GLU A 79 -18.16 2.26 4.54
CA GLU A 79 -18.41 3.69 4.74
C GLU A 79 -17.25 4.53 4.18
N PHE A 80 -16.02 4.18 4.53
CA PHE A 80 -14.80 4.79 3.99
C PHE A 80 -14.74 4.73 2.45
N SER A 81 -15.03 3.55 1.88
CA SER A 81 -15.05 3.36 0.42
C SER A 81 -16.07 4.28 -0.26
N LYS A 82 -17.27 4.41 0.33
CA LYS A 82 -18.34 5.26 -0.21
C LYS A 82 -18.00 6.74 -0.07
N GLU A 83 -17.54 7.15 1.10
CA GLU A 83 -17.26 8.55 1.43
C GLU A 83 -16.09 9.11 0.61
N TYR A 84 -14.98 8.37 0.53
CA TYR A 84 -13.74 8.91 -0.05
C TYR A 84 -13.49 8.49 -1.50
N PHE A 85 -14.08 7.38 -1.96
CA PHE A 85 -13.85 6.83 -3.30
C PHE A 85 -15.13 6.71 -4.13
N ASN A 86 -16.29 7.06 -3.56
CA ASN A 86 -17.59 6.98 -4.23
C ASN A 86 -17.87 5.60 -4.85
N THR A 87 -17.47 4.55 -4.14
CA THR A 87 -17.74 3.14 -4.50
C THR A 87 -18.34 2.41 -3.32
N SER A 88 -19.16 1.39 -3.57
CA SER A 88 -19.69 0.53 -2.49
C SER A 88 -18.58 -0.19 -1.74
N TYR A 89 -17.48 -0.53 -2.43
CA TYR A 89 -16.31 -1.18 -1.84
C TYR A 89 -15.07 -0.86 -2.67
N PHE A 90 -14.02 -0.36 -2.04
CA PHE A 90 -12.74 -0.13 -2.68
C PHE A 90 -11.92 -1.42 -2.64
N HIS A 91 -11.90 -2.15 -3.76
CA HIS A 91 -11.37 -3.52 -3.77
C HIS A 91 -9.84 -3.57 -3.64
N HIS A 92 -9.37 -4.33 -2.67
CA HIS A 92 -8.02 -4.89 -2.69
C HIS A 92 -8.05 -6.21 -3.46
N VAL A 93 -7.25 -6.33 -4.53
CA VAL A 93 -7.24 -7.51 -5.41
C VAL A 93 -5.85 -8.16 -5.40
N PRO A 94 -5.65 -9.22 -4.59
CA PRO A 94 -4.39 -9.96 -4.58
C PRO A 94 -4.13 -10.67 -5.91
N ALA A 95 -2.85 -10.86 -6.24
CA ALA A 95 -2.47 -11.66 -7.40
C ALA A 95 -3.00 -13.09 -7.29
N SER A 96 -3.71 -13.54 -8.32
CA SER A 96 -4.26 -14.88 -8.46
C SER A 96 -3.16 -15.94 -8.52
N LYS A 97 -3.53 -17.19 -8.26
CA LYS A 97 -2.61 -18.34 -8.38
C LYS A 97 -1.99 -18.41 -9.78
N LYS A 98 -2.80 -18.23 -10.83
CA LYS A 98 -2.34 -18.25 -12.22
C LYS A 98 -1.33 -17.14 -12.50
N GLU A 99 -1.58 -15.91 -12.06
CA GLU A 99 -0.63 -14.79 -12.24
C GLU A 99 0.69 -15.04 -11.52
N LYS A 100 0.64 -15.63 -10.31
CA LYS A 100 1.85 -16.01 -9.56
C LYS A 100 2.65 -17.09 -10.30
N GLU A 101 1.99 -18.08 -10.86
CA GLU A 101 2.61 -19.16 -11.66
C GLU A 101 3.20 -18.62 -12.97
N ASP A 102 2.45 -17.77 -13.69
CA ASP A 102 2.90 -17.10 -14.90
C ASP A 102 4.14 -16.24 -14.63
N ARG A 103 4.13 -15.47 -13.54
CA ARG A 103 5.30 -14.68 -13.12
C ARG A 103 6.52 -15.56 -12.86
N LYS A 104 6.35 -16.68 -12.15
CA LYS A 104 7.45 -17.65 -11.92
C LYS A 104 7.97 -18.22 -13.23
N ARG A 105 7.08 -18.64 -14.14
CA ARG A 105 7.45 -19.18 -15.46
C ARG A 105 8.20 -18.16 -16.31
N ASN A 106 7.73 -16.92 -16.36
CA ASN A 106 8.37 -15.85 -17.12
C ASN A 106 9.76 -15.51 -16.56
N MET A 107 9.89 -15.46 -15.22
CA MET A 107 11.17 -15.24 -14.55
C MET A 107 12.17 -16.37 -14.83
N MET A 108 11.72 -17.62 -14.92
CA MET A 108 12.59 -18.75 -15.31
C MET A 108 12.95 -18.73 -16.80
N LYS A 109 12.02 -18.35 -17.68
CA LYS A 109 12.24 -18.32 -19.15
C LYS A 109 13.19 -17.22 -19.57
N ASN A 110 13.03 -16.01 -19.03
CA ASN A 110 13.86 -14.86 -19.36
C ASN A 110 13.96 -13.93 -18.14
N PRO A 111 14.92 -14.20 -17.23
CA PRO A 111 15.09 -13.43 -16.01
C PRO A 111 15.32 -11.94 -16.26
N GLU A 112 16.12 -11.61 -17.29
CA GLU A 112 16.48 -10.23 -17.59
C GLU A 112 15.24 -9.45 -18.07
N LYS A 113 14.46 -10.01 -19.00
CA LYS A 113 13.21 -9.38 -19.44
C LYS A 113 12.24 -9.19 -18.28
N ALA A 114 12.07 -10.19 -17.42
CA ALA A 114 11.19 -10.10 -16.26
C ALA A 114 11.63 -8.99 -15.28
N LYS A 115 12.95 -8.87 -15.06
CA LYS A 115 13.54 -7.80 -14.26
C LYS A 115 13.29 -6.43 -14.87
N GLN A 116 13.51 -6.26 -16.18
CA GLN A 116 13.24 -5.01 -16.88
C GLN A 116 11.76 -4.59 -16.83
N GLU A 117 10.84 -5.55 -16.98
CA GLU A 117 9.40 -5.29 -16.84
C GLU A 117 9.02 -4.87 -15.42
N TYR A 118 9.64 -5.49 -14.40
CA TYR A 118 9.45 -5.09 -13.00
C TYR A 118 9.98 -3.68 -12.72
N LEU A 119 11.19 -3.37 -13.18
CA LEU A 119 11.79 -2.04 -12.99
C LEU A 119 10.95 -0.93 -13.64
N LYS A 120 10.38 -1.17 -14.82
CA LYS A 120 9.44 -0.22 -15.46
C LYS A 120 8.19 0.03 -14.62
N LYS A 121 7.63 -1.01 -13.99
CA LYS A 121 6.49 -0.85 -13.08
C LYS A 121 6.88 -0.07 -11.84
N LEU A 122 8.06 -0.34 -11.28
CA LEU A 122 8.57 0.36 -10.11
C LEU A 122 8.85 1.84 -10.42
N GLU A 123 9.44 2.15 -11.58
CA GLU A 123 9.64 3.51 -12.06
C GLU A 123 8.32 4.27 -12.21
N PHE A 124 7.29 3.61 -12.75
CA PHE A 124 5.94 4.18 -12.83
C PHE A 124 5.38 4.49 -11.43
N LEU A 125 5.49 3.55 -10.49
CA LEU A 125 5.03 3.74 -9.12
C LEU A 125 5.77 4.90 -8.44
N LEU A 126 7.10 4.95 -8.56
CA LEU A 126 7.93 6.04 -8.03
C LEU A 126 7.50 7.39 -8.58
N SER A 127 7.27 7.48 -9.89
CA SER A 127 6.83 8.71 -10.56
C SER A 127 5.45 9.15 -10.04
N VAL A 128 4.49 8.23 -9.93
CA VAL A 128 3.16 8.52 -9.38
C VAL A 128 3.26 8.96 -7.91
N THR A 129 4.05 8.28 -7.08
CA THR A 129 4.26 8.67 -5.68
C THR A 129 4.87 10.07 -5.60
N TYR A 130 5.87 10.38 -6.42
CA TYR A 130 6.47 11.71 -6.46
C TYR A 130 5.46 12.80 -6.86
N ASP A 131 4.77 12.61 -7.98
CA ASP A 131 3.85 13.59 -8.56
C ASP A 131 2.69 13.94 -7.63
N TYR A 132 2.17 12.95 -6.90
CA TYR A 132 0.97 13.11 -6.07
C TYR A 132 1.25 13.26 -4.57
N LEU A 133 2.34 12.69 -4.05
CA LEU A 133 2.64 12.61 -2.61
C LEU A 133 3.99 13.25 -2.24
N GLY A 134 4.80 13.64 -3.23
CA GLY A 134 6.06 14.36 -3.04
C GLY A 134 7.26 13.49 -2.65
N GLU A 135 8.44 14.11 -2.73
CA GLU A 135 9.74 13.48 -2.48
C GLU A 135 9.86 12.78 -1.12
N LYS A 136 9.36 13.42 -0.05
CA LYS A 136 9.41 12.84 1.30
C LYS A 136 8.70 11.48 1.39
N THR A 137 7.60 11.33 0.67
CA THR A 137 6.86 10.06 0.65
C THR A 137 7.62 9.01 -0.15
N VAL A 138 8.28 9.40 -1.25
CA VAL A 138 9.16 8.50 -2.02
C VAL A 138 10.31 7.98 -1.15
N GLU A 139 11.01 8.87 -0.44
CA GLU A 139 12.11 8.47 0.43
C GLU A 139 11.61 7.55 1.55
N LYS A 140 10.51 7.90 2.20
CA LYS A 140 9.93 7.06 3.26
C LYS A 140 9.61 5.65 2.74
N TRP A 141 8.87 5.55 1.65
CA TRP A 141 8.37 4.28 1.13
C TRP A 141 9.49 3.38 0.58
N PHE A 142 10.38 3.92 -0.24
CA PHE A 142 11.34 3.12 -1.01
C PHE A 142 12.74 3.06 -0.40
N ARG A 143 12.96 3.76 0.72
CA ARG A 143 14.22 3.71 1.47
C ARG A 143 14.02 3.27 2.91
N GLN A 144 13.14 3.97 3.64
CA GLN A 144 12.95 3.73 5.08
C GLN A 144 12.12 2.45 5.29
N TYR A 145 10.91 2.40 4.76
CA TYR A 145 9.99 1.26 4.92
C TYR A 145 10.53 -0.01 4.28
N ALA A 146 11.14 0.10 3.09
CA ALA A 146 11.81 -1.02 2.43
C ALA A 146 12.85 -1.71 3.32
N SER A 147 13.55 -0.95 4.17
CA SER A 147 14.53 -1.48 5.12
C SER A 147 13.92 -1.90 6.46
N GLN A 148 13.03 -1.08 7.02
CA GLN A 148 12.44 -1.28 8.35
C GLN A 148 11.43 -2.43 8.36
N TYR A 149 10.71 -2.62 7.25
CA TYR A 149 9.63 -3.59 7.12
C TYR A 149 9.88 -4.56 5.97
N SER A 150 11.14 -4.98 5.81
CA SER A 150 11.46 -6.13 4.96
C SER A 150 10.68 -7.36 5.44
N LYS A 151 10.56 -8.38 4.59
CA LYS A 151 9.87 -9.64 4.94
C LYS A 151 10.40 -10.27 6.22
N GLU A 152 11.71 -10.20 6.43
CA GLU A 152 12.40 -10.73 7.61
C GLU A 152 12.08 -9.88 8.84
N GLN A 153 12.13 -8.54 8.71
CA GLN A 153 11.83 -7.63 9.82
C GLN A 153 10.36 -7.72 10.24
N LEU A 154 9.43 -7.74 9.29
CA LEU A 154 8.00 -7.91 9.58
C LEU A 154 7.70 -9.19 10.35
N LYS A 155 8.38 -10.29 10.02
CA LYS A 155 8.25 -11.54 10.78
C LYS A 155 8.77 -11.42 12.21
N ALA A 156 9.86 -10.69 12.41
CA ALA A 156 10.43 -10.47 13.75
C ALA A 156 9.57 -9.52 14.60
N LEU A 157 8.88 -8.57 13.97
CA LEU A 157 7.98 -7.62 14.62
C LEU A 157 6.63 -8.21 14.99
N ARG A 158 6.17 -9.28 14.30
CA ARG A 158 4.86 -9.90 14.55
C ARG A 158 4.82 -10.51 15.97
N LYS A 159 3.72 -10.25 16.68
CA LYS A 159 3.50 -10.77 18.05
C LYS A 159 3.13 -12.25 18.06
#